data_AF-A0A957YID9-F1
#
_entry.id   AF-A0A957YID9-F1
#
_cell.length_a   1.000
_cell.length_b   1.000
_cell.length_c   1.000
_cell.angle_alpha   90.00
_cell.angle_beta   90.00
_cell.angle_gamma   90.00
#
_symmetry.space_group_name_H-M   'P 1'
#
loop_
_entity.id
_entity.type
_entity.pdbx_description
1 polymer ?
#
loop_
_entity_poly.entity_id
_entity_poly.type
_entity_poly.pdbx_seq_one_letter_code
_entity_poly.pdbx_strand_id
1 'polypeptide(L)'
;MTNKATINFWLDSLLFGLFILTVTVGLLLWQVMLGGRGNQEAPFLGVTQHDWVIIHVWVAMGLLIGSVMHLILHWRWITCIAGRIFGKVAEQARCNFWLDGLLLVVFALVSISGLLLEFVLPSGGFQGGRNLFYNTLFLTLTRHGWRDLHLWSALLFVAVLTVHGALHWRWITCTVRRQVKAILHKPKAFAVG
;
A
#
# COMPACT_ATOMS: atom_id res chain seq x y z
N MET A 1 10.53 28.14 -3.15
CA MET A 1 11.34 26.92 -3.34
C MET A 1 10.86 25.87 -2.35
N THR A 2 10.20 24.80 -2.80
CA THR A 2 9.71 23.73 -1.92
C THR A 2 10.89 22.93 -1.38
N ASN A 3 10.98 22.78 -0.06
CA ASN A 3 12.03 22.02 0.60
C ASN A 3 11.80 20.52 0.34
N LYS A 4 12.84 19.78 -0.08
CA LYS A 4 12.80 18.31 -0.28
C LYS A 4 12.19 17.58 0.92
N ALA A 5 12.52 18.01 2.14
CA ALA A 5 11.97 17.42 3.36
C ALA A 5 10.45 17.62 3.49
N THR A 6 9.93 18.75 3.03
CA THR A 6 8.48 19.03 3.00
C THR A 6 7.78 18.18 1.94
N ILE A 7 8.38 18.02 0.75
CA ILE A 7 7.86 17.15 -0.31
C ILE A 7 7.75 15.70 0.19
N ASN A 8 8.83 15.17 0.78
CA ASN A 8 8.84 13.82 1.32
C ASN A 8 7.78 13.63 2.40
N PHE A 9 7.66 14.57 3.35
CA PHE A 9 6.66 14.48 4.41
C PHE A 9 5.22 14.42 3.87
N TRP A 10 4.88 15.25 2.88
CA TRP A 10 3.54 15.24 2.28
C TRP A 10 3.29 14.01 1.42
N LEU A 11 4.32 13.55 0.68
CA LEU A 11 4.24 12.31 -0.07
C LEU A 11 3.94 11.13 0.87
N ASP A 12 4.73 10.96 1.93
CA ASP A 12 4.57 9.85 2.87
C ASP A 12 3.21 9.92 3.59
N SER A 13 2.74 11.13 3.91
CA SER A 13 1.40 11.34 4.49
C SER A 13 0.29 10.94 3.52
N LEU A 14 0.41 11.29 2.23
CA LEU A 14 -0.52 10.90 1.18
C LEU A 14 -0.52 9.39 0.99
N LEU A 15 0.66 8.76 0.90
CA LEU A 15 0.80 7.31 0.76
C LEU A 15 0.17 6.57 1.94
N PHE A 16 0.38 7.06 3.17
CA PHE A 16 -0.25 6.48 4.35
C PHE A 16 -1.78 6.59 4.29
N GLY A 17 -2.32 7.75 3.87
CA GLY A 17 -3.77 7.94 3.69
C GLY A 17 -4.35 7.00 2.62
N LEU A 18 -3.70 6.90 1.46
CA LEU A 18 -4.10 5.98 0.39
C LEU A 18 -4.02 4.52 0.84
N PHE A 19 -3.00 4.15 1.61
CA PHE A 19 -2.86 2.81 2.17
C PHE A 19 -4.02 2.44 3.10
N ILE A 20 -4.38 3.33 4.04
CA ILE A 20 -5.52 3.10 4.93
C ILE A 20 -6.82 2.93 4.14
N LEU A 21 -7.03 3.76 3.12
CA LEU A 21 -8.20 3.64 2.24
C LEU A 21 -8.21 2.30 1.50
N THR A 22 -7.09 1.92 0.86
CA THR A 22 -6.95 0.65 0.13
C THR A 22 -7.22 -0.55 1.03
N VAL A 23 -6.63 -0.60 2.23
CA VAL A 23 -6.83 -1.70 3.19
C VAL A 23 -8.28 -1.75 3.67
N THR A 24 -8.89 -0.59 3.96
CA THR A 24 -10.28 -0.54 4.41
C THR A 24 -11.24 -1.05 3.33
N VAL A 25 -11.07 -0.59 2.09
CA VAL A 25 -11.88 -1.06 0.96
C VAL A 25 -11.61 -2.54 0.67
N GLY A 26 -10.36 -3.00 0.75
CA GLY A 26 -9.99 -4.40 0.55
C GLY A 26 -10.60 -5.33 1.61
N LEU A 27 -10.57 -4.93 2.88
CA LEU A 27 -11.21 -5.66 3.97
C LEU A 27 -12.73 -5.65 3.85
N LEU A 28 -13.33 -4.52 3.43
CA LEU A 28 -14.76 -4.42 3.15
C LEU A 28 -15.17 -5.41 2.04
N LEU A 29 -14.42 -5.44 0.93
CA LEU A 29 -14.62 -6.38 -0.16
C LEU A 29 -14.52 -7.84 0.32
N TRP A 30 -13.54 -8.14 1.17
CA TRP A 30 -13.33 -9.50 1.70
C TRP A 30 -14.41 -9.93 2.70
N GLN A 31 -14.76 -9.09 3.68
CA GLN A 31 -15.65 -9.43 4.79
C GLN A 31 -17.13 -9.30 4.46
N VAL A 32 -17.52 -8.23 3.75
CA VAL A 32 -18.93 -7.87 3.55
C VAL A 32 -19.46 -8.41 2.23
N MET A 33 -18.66 -8.37 1.15
CA MET A 33 -19.17 -8.65 -0.21
C MET A 33 -18.79 -10.04 -0.73
N LEU A 34 -17.65 -10.60 -0.30
CA LEU A 34 -17.17 -11.92 -0.74
C LEU A 34 -17.33 -13.02 0.32
N GLY A 35 -17.79 -12.66 1.52
CA GLY A 35 -18.03 -13.56 2.65
C GLY A 35 -19.33 -14.36 2.56
N GLY A 36 -19.45 -15.27 1.59
CA GLY A 36 -20.24 -16.52 1.69
C GLY A 36 -21.74 -16.51 2.06
N ARG A 37 -22.42 -15.37 2.24
CA ARG A 37 -23.86 -15.32 2.57
C ARG A 37 -24.56 -14.13 1.90
N GLY A 38 -25.31 -14.44 0.84
CA GLY A 38 -26.48 -13.66 0.41
C GLY A 38 -26.19 -12.49 -0.53
N ASN A 39 -26.54 -12.72 -1.80
CA ASN A 39 -26.76 -11.74 -2.87
C ASN A 39 -25.56 -10.87 -3.31
N GLN A 40 -24.90 -11.33 -4.38
CA GLN A 40 -24.00 -10.53 -5.23
C GLN A 40 -24.68 -9.28 -5.85
N GLU A 41 -25.98 -9.09 -5.61
CA GLU A 41 -26.78 -7.99 -6.12
C GLU A 41 -27.21 -6.97 -5.06
N ALA A 42 -26.88 -7.17 -3.77
CA ALA A 42 -27.21 -6.18 -2.74
C ALA A 42 -26.13 -5.07 -2.74
N PRO A 43 -26.41 -3.87 -3.28
CA PRO A 43 -25.45 -2.78 -3.25
C PRO A 43 -25.18 -2.36 -1.80
N PHE A 44 -23.91 -2.30 -1.41
CA PHE A 44 -23.52 -1.72 -0.13
C PHE A 44 -23.42 -0.21 -0.29
N LEU A 45 -24.17 0.53 0.53
CA LEU A 45 -24.30 2.00 0.40
C LEU A 45 -24.79 2.47 -0.98
N GLY A 46 -25.58 1.65 -1.69
CA GLY A 46 -26.04 1.97 -3.04
C GLY A 46 -25.00 1.79 -4.14
N VAL A 47 -23.80 1.26 -3.80
CA VAL A 47 -22.69 1.03 -4.72
C VAL A 47 -22.49 -0.47 -4.94
N THR A 48 -22.31 -0.90 -6.19
CA THR A 48 -22.18 -2.33 -6.53
C THR A 48 -20.82 -2.87 -6.12
N GLN A 49 -20.71 -4.20 -5.96
CA GLN A 49 -19.43 -4.84 -5.68
C GLN A 49 -18.37 -4.51 -6.74
N HIS A 50 -18.77 -4.45 -8.01
CA HIS A 50 -17.86 -4.10 -9.11
C HIS A 50 -17.29 -2.69 -8.96
N ASP A 51 -18.15 -1.72 -8.61
CA ASP A 51 -17.71 -0.35 -8.38
C ASP A 51 -16.76 -0.23 -7.18
N TRP A 52 -16.99 -1.00 -6.11
CA TRP A 52 -16.06 -1.08 -4.98
C TRP A 52 -14.71 -1.69 -5.37
N VAL A 53 -14.69 -2.68 -6.25
CA VAL A 53 -13.43 -3.23 -6.81
C VAL A 53 -12.73 -2.17 -7.65
N ILE A 54 -13.45 -1.43 -8.50
CA ILE A 54 -12.89 -0.32 -9.28
C ILE A 54 -12.24 0.71 -8.34
N ILE A 55 -12.93 1.14 -7.29
CA ILE A 55 -12.39 2.07 -6.29
C ILE A 55 -11.11 1.51 -5.67
N HIS A 56 -11.12 0.24 -5.25
CA HIS A 56 -9.96 -0.42 -4.67
C HIS A 56 -8.75 -0.40 -5.62
N VAL A 57 -8.96 -0.76 -6.89
CA VAL A 57 -7.91 -0.82 -7.90
C VAL A 57 -7.32 0.56 -8.19
N TRP A 58 -8.16 1.59 -8.38
CA TRP A 58 -7.65 2.94 -8.69
C TRP A 58 -6.89 3.56 -7.52
N VAL A 59 -7.39 3.40 -6.29
CA VAL A 59 -6.68 3.87 -5.09
C VAL A 59 -5.36 3.10 -4.92
N ALA A 60 -5.36 1.78 -5.13
CA ALA A 60 -4.16 0.96 -5.10
C ALA A 60 -3.15 1.34 -6.20
N MET A 61 -3.62 1.71 -7.40
CA MET A 61 -2.76 2.19 -8.48
C MET A 61 -2.08 3.52 -8.12
N GLY A 62 -2.84 4.45 -7.51
CA GLY A 62 -2.29 5.69 -6.98
C GLY A 62 -1.22 5.43 -5.90
N LEU A 63 -1.48 4.48 -5.00
CA LEU A 63 -0.51 4.04 -3.98
C LEU A 63 0.73 3.42 -4.62
N LEU A 64 0.58 2.58 -5.66
CA LEU A 64 1.69 1.95 -6.38
C LEU A 64 2.57 2.99 -7.06
N ILE A 65 1.98 3.90 -7.84
CA ILE A 65 2.71 4.99 -8.53
C ILE A 65 3.42 5.89 -7.51
N GLY A 66 2.72 6.27 -6.45
CA GLY A 66 3.30 7.10 -5.40
C GLY A 66 4.43 6.41 -4.64
N SER A 67 4.34 5.09 -4.43
CA SER A 67 5.41 4.29 -3.81
C SER A 67 6.63 4.19 -4.71
N VAL A 68 6.45 4.05 -6.03
CA VAL A 68 7.55 4.12 -7.01
C VAL A 68 8.22 5.49 -6.94
N MET A 69 7.45 6.58 -6.86
CA MET A 69 8.01 7.93 -6.69
C MET A 69 8.78 8.07 -5.37
N HIS A 70 8.26 7.51 -4.27
CA HIS A 70 8.97 7.49 -2.98
C HIS A 70 10.33 6.78 -3.11
N LEU A 71 10.39 5.62 -3.76
CA LEU A 71 11.64 4.90 -4.01
C LEU A 71 12.63 5.72 -4.84
N ILE A 72 12.16 6.41 -5.88
CA ILE A 72 12.99 7.30 -6.71
C ILE A 72 13.59 8.44 -5.87
N LEU A 73 12.79 9.08 -5.01
CA LEU A 73 13.26 10.18 -4.15
C LEU A 73 14.29 9.73 -3.11
N HIS A 74 14.20 8.48 -2.68
CA HIS A 74 15.08 7.85 -1.70
C HIS A 74 16.24 7.04 -2.31
N TRP A 75 16.29 6.90 -3.64
CA TRP A 75 17.25 6.03 -4.35
C TRP A 75 18.71 6.27 -3.97
N ARG A 76 19.15 7.53 -3.87
CA ARG A 76 20.52 7.89 -3.46
C ARG A 76 20.86 7.45 -2.04
N TRP A 77 19.88 7.46 -1.14
CA TRP A 77 20.06 6.98 0.22
C TRP A 77 20.14 5.45 0.25
N ILE A 78 19.28 4.77 -0.50
CA ILE A 78 19.25 3.30 -0.62
C ILE A 78 20.60 2.76 -1.10
N THR A 79 21.15 3.30 -2.19
CA THR A 79 22.44 2.84 -2.73
C THR A 79 23.61 3.10 -1.77
N CYS A 80 23.57 4.22 -1.03
CA CYS A 80 24.57 4.56 -0.04
C CYS A 80 24.53 3.62 1.19
N ILE A 81 23.34 3.31 1.72
CA ILE A 81 23.21 2.43 2.88
C ILE A 81 23.48 0.96 2.51
N ALA A 82 23.08 0.52 1.31
CA ALA A 82 23.37 -0.81 0.79
C ALA A 82 24.88 -1.07 0.70
N GLY A 83 25.67 -0.08 0.27
CA GLY A 83 27.14 -0.19 0.27
C GLY A 83 27.77 -0.26 1.65
N ARG A 84 27.09 0.22 2.70
CA ARG A 84 27.59 0.26 4.08
C ARG A 84 27.21 -0.96 4.91
N ILE A 85 26.23 -1.75 4.47
CA ILE A 85 25.68 -2.84 5.28
C ILE A 85 26.64 -4.02 5.47
N PHE A 86 27.61 -4.16 4.56
CA PHE A 86 28.71 -5.15 4.65
C PHE A 86 29.85 -4.68 5.56
N GLY A 87 29.81 -3.43 6.05
CA GLY A 87 30.77 -2.88 7.00
C GLY A 87 30.29 -2.92 8.46
N LYS A 88 30.99 -2.20 9.34
CA LYS A 88 30.58 -2.03 10.74
C LYS A 88 29.44 -0.99 10.84
N VAL A 89 28.21 -1.47 10.90
CA VAL A 89 27.00 -0.67 11.14
C VAL A 89 26.30 -1.12 12.42
N ALA A 90 25.60 -0.19 13.08
CA ALA A 90 24.80 -0.51 14.25
C ALA A 90 23.74 -1.58 13.92
N GLU A 91 23.52 -2.51 14.84
CA GLU A 91 22.58 -3.63 14.67
C GLU A 91 21.16 -3.15 14.31
N GLN A 92 20.70 -2.08 14.97
CA GLN A 92 19.41 -1.45 14.67
C GLN A 92 19.32 -0.97 13.21
N ALA A 93 20.40 -0.44 12.64
CA ALA A 93 20.40 -0.01 11.24
C ALA A 93 20.32 -1.19 10.27
N ARG A 94 20.93 -2.34 10.62
CA ARG A 94 20.79 -3.58 9.84
C ARG A 94 19.37 -4.13 9.90
N CYS A 95 18.78 -4.16 11.10
CA CYS A 95 17.40 -4.61 11.31
C CYS A 95 16.42 -3.76 10.48
N ASN A 96 16.54 -2.42 10.55
CA ASN A 96 15.71 -1.51 9.77
C ASN A 96 15.87 -1.75 8.26
N PHE A 97 17.09 -1.92 7.77
CA PHE A 97 17.32 -2.19 6.35
C PHE A 97 16.64 -3.49 5.88
N TRP A 98 16.76 -4.57 6.65
CA TRP A 98 16.10 -5.83 6.31
C TRP A 98 14.58 -5.74 6.40
N LEU A 99 14.05 -4.99 7.38
CA LEU A 99 12.63 -4.73 7.52
C LEU A 99 12.08 -3.94 6.32
N ASP A 100 12.80 -2.92 5.87
CA ASP A 100 12.45 -2.12 4.70
C ASP A 100 12.53 -2.97 3.41
N GLY A 101 13.52 -3.85 3.31
CA GLY A 101 13.63 -4.83 2.22
C GLY A 101 12.45 -5.81 2.20
N LEU A 102 12.05 -6.32 3.37
CA LEU A 102 10.87 -7.17 3.51
C LEU A 102 9.59 -6.42 3.10
N LEU A 103 9.42 -5.17 3.53
CA LEU A 103 8.30 -4.32 3.12
C LEU A 103 8.23 -4.19 1.61
N LEU A 104 9.35 -3.93 0.94
CA LEU A 104 9.40 -3.80 -0.51
C LEU A 104 8.98 -5.10 -1.21
N VAL A 105 9.49 -6.25 -0.76
CA VAL A 105 9.16 -7.57 -1.34
C VAL A 105 7.68 -7.90 -1.16
N VAL A 106 7.14 -7.74 0.05
CA VAL A 106 5.73 -8.06 0.32
C VAL A 106 4.80 -7.08 -0.40
N PHE A 107 5.17 -5.79 -0.50
CA PHE A 107 4.45 -4.80 -1.30
C PHE A 107 4.40 -5.18 -2.78
N ALA A 108 5.50 -5.67 -3.34
CA ALA A 108 5.55 -6.16 -4.71
C ALA A 108 4.64 -7.39 -4.89
N LEU A 109 4.65 -8.34 -3.95
CA LEU A 109 3.78 -9.52 -4.00
C LEU A 109 2.29 -9.16 -3.99
N VAL A 110 1.86 -8.27 -3.09
CA VAL A 110 0.44 -7.83 -3.04
C VAL A 110 0.05 -7.04 -4.30
N SER A 111 0.94 -6.20 -4.82
CA SER A 111 0.69 -5.40 -6.02
C SER A 111 0.62 -6.27 -7.28
N ILE A 112 1.57 -7.19 -7.47
CA ILE A 112 1.60 -8.11 -8.62
C ILE A 112 0.38 -9.02 -8.59
N SER A 113 0.07 -9.65 -7.46
CA SER A 113 -1.12 -10.50 -7.34
C SER A 113 -2.42 -9.73 -7.60
N GLY A 114 -2.54 -8.49 -7.14
CA GLY A 114 -3.70 -7.62 -7.40
C GLY A 114 -3.85 -7.26 -8.88
N LEU A 115 -2.76 -6.86 -9.54
CA LEU A 115 -2.76 -6.56 -10.97
C LEU A 115 -3.10 -7.78 -11.82
N LEU A 116 -2.59 -8.97 -11.45
CA LEU A 116 -2.93 -10.22 -12.14
C LEU A 116 -4.41 -10.57 -11.99
N LEU A 117 -4.98 -10.37 -10.80
CA LEU A 117 -6.40 -10.62 -10.54
C LEU A 117 -7.33 -9.69 -11.34
N GLU A 118 -6.91 -8.46 -11.60
CA GLU A 118 -7.71 -7.49 -12.34
C GLU A 118 -7.53 -7.62 -13.86
N PHE A 119 -6.28 -7.69 -14.33
CA PHE A 119 -5.97 -7.56 -15.76
C PHE A 119 -5.74 -8.88 -16.48
N VAL A 120 -5.44 -9.97 -15.77
CA VAL A 120 -5.09 -11.26 -16.38
C VAL A 120 -6.15 -12.33 -16.13
N LEU A 121 -6.79 -12.31 -14.95
CA LEU A 121 -7.72 -13.35 -14.52
C LEU A 121 -9.16 -12.81 -14.49
N PRO A 122 -9.94 -12.95 -15.59
CA PRO A 122 -11.28 -12.38 -15.69
C PRO A 122 -12.16 -12.77 -14.50
N SER A 123 -12.91 -11.79 -13.99
CA SER A 123 -13.89 -12.01 -12.93
C SER A 123 -15.09 -12.77 -13.49
N GLY A 124 -15.57 -13.75 -12.72
CA GLY A 124 -16.71 -14.59 -13.10
C GLY A 124 -16.61 -15.94 -12.41
N GLY A 125 -17.64 -16.32 -11.64
CA GLY A 125 -17.74 -17.68 -11.14
C GLY A 125 -18.04 -18.68 -12.27
N PHE A 126 -18.09 -19.97 -11.95
CA PHE A 126 -18.69 -20.98 -12.81
C PHE A 126 -20.22 -20.83 -12.76
N GLN A 127 -20.77 -19.75 -13.32
CA GLN A 127 -22.22 -19.59 -13.42
C GLN A 127 -22.76 -20.63 -14.41
N GLY A 128 -23.24 -21.75 -13.88
CA GLY A 128 -24.00 -22.77 -14.63
C GLY A 128 -23.24 -23.46 -15.77
N GLY A 129 -21.92 -23.71 -15.64
CA GLY A 129 -21.18 -24.43 -16.69
C GLY A 129 -20.52 -23.56 -17.76
N ARG A 130 -20.77 -22.24 -17.77
CA ARG A 130 -20.46 -21.38 -18.93
C ARG A 130 -19.17 -20.58 -18.84
N ASN A 131 -18.46 -20.62 -17.71
CA ASN A 131 -17.16 -19.96 -17.59
C ASN A 131 -16.02 -20.94 -17.89
N LEU A 132 -15.61 -21.00 -19.16
CA LEU A 132 -14.48 -21.78 -19.64
C LEU A 132 -13.16 -21.43 -18.93
N PHE A 133 -13.08 -20.25 -18.32
CA PHE A 133 -11.86 -19.74 -17.68
C PHE A 133 -11.83 -19.94 -16.16
N TYR A 134 -12.86 -20.53 -15.54
CA TYR A 134 -12.97 -20.69 -14.09
C TYR A 134 -11.79 -21.48 -13.47
N ASN A 135 -11.26 -22.46 -14.21
CA ASN A 135 -10.07 -23.24 -13.84
C ASN A 135 -8.82 -22.84 -14.63
N THR A 136 -8.78 -21.63 -15.21
CA THR A 136 -7.56 -21.15 -15.86
C THR A 136 -6.44 -21.09 -14.84
N LEU A 137 -5.40 -21.86 -15.10
CA LEU A 137 -4.17 -21.80 -14.33
C LEU A 137 -3.31 -20.68 -14.93
N PHE A 138 -2.96 -19.70 -14.12
CA PHE A 138 -1.91 -18.74 -14.45
C PHE A 138 -0.75 -18.96 -13.49
N LEU A 139 0.43 -19.28 -14.05
CA LEU A 139 1.62 -19.70 -13.28
C LEU A 139 1.28 -20.76 -12.22
N THR A 140 0.57 -21.83 -12.61
CA THR A 140 0.14 -22.98 -11.77
C THR A 140 -0.91 -22.70 -10.70
N LEU A 141 -1.33 -21.44 -10.50
CA LEU A 141 -2.37 -21.08 -9.54
C LEU A 141 -3.69 -20.75 -10.24
N THR A 142 -4.80 -21.14 -9.61
CA THR A 142 -6.14 -20.69 -10.00
C THR A 142 -6.37 -19.25 -9.56
N ARG A 143 -7.43 -18.61 -10.07
CA ARG A 143 -7.86 -17.28 -9.58
C ARG A 143 -8.06 -17.25 -8.07
N HIS A 144 -8.57 -18.33 -7.48
CA HIS A 144 -8.71 -18.46 -6.03
C HIS A 144 -7.34 -18.48 -5.33
N GLY A 145 -6.38 -19.24 -5.87
CA GLY A 145 -5.01 -19.25 -5.35
C GLY A 145 -4.34 -17.86 -5.40
N TRP A 146 -4.50 -17.13 -6.51
CA TRP A 146 -4.02 -15.76 -6.63
C TRP A 146 -4.70 -14.78 -5.67
N ARG A 147 -6.02 -14.94 -5.45
CA ARG A 147 -6.78 -14.14 -4.48
C ARG A 147 -6.30 -14.40 -3.06
N ASP A 148 -6.06 -15.66 -2.71
CA ASP A 148 -5.58 -16.02 -1.38
C ASP A 148 -4.14 -15.51 -1.19
N LEU A 149 -3.28 -15.62 -2.21
CA LEU A 149 -1.96 -15.00 -2.21
C LEU A 149 -2.03 -13.48 -1.99
N HIS A 150 -2.93 -12.79 -2.68
CA HIS A 150 -3.15 -11.35 -2.52
C HIS A 150 -3.59 -11.01 -1.09
N LEU A 151 -4.55 -11.75 -0.53
CA LEU A 151 -5.02 -11.54 0.84
C LEU A 151 -3.92 -11.77 1.88
N TRP A 152 -3.22 -12.91 1.81
CA TRP A 152 -2.19 -13.24 2.80
C TRP A 152 -0.98 -12.33 2.69
N SER A 153 -0.58 -11.93 1.48
CA SER A 153 0.48 -10.93 1.29
C SER A 153 0.05 -9.54 1.79
N ALA A 154 -1.21 -9.14 1.60
CA ALA A 154 -1.74 -7.89 2.16
C ALA A 154 -1.73 -7.89 3.69
N LEU A 155 -2.17 -8.99 4.33
CA LEU A 155 -2.14 -9.14 5.79
C LEU A 155 -0.71 -9.10 6.34
N LEU A 156 0.22 -9.79 5.67
CA LEU A 156 1.64 -9.75 6.01
C LEU A 156 2.20 -8.33 5.86
N PHE A 157 1.86 -7.62 4.79
CA PHE A 157 2.30 -6.25 4.56
C PHE A 157 1.83 -5.32 5.69
N VAL A 158 0.55 -5.39 6.07
CA VAL A 158 -0.01 -4.63 7.20
C VAL A 158 0.74 -4.93 8.50
N ALA A 159 1.02 -6.20 8.79
CA ALA A 159 1.74 -6.60 9.99
C ALA A 159 3.18 -6.03 10.01
N VAL A 160 3.94 -6.19 8.93
CA VAL A 160 5.31 -5.69 8.82
C VAL A 160 5.35 -4.16 8.87
N LEU A 161 4.41 -3.47 8.19
CA LEU A 161 4.32 -2.02 8.19
C LEU A 161 3.99 -1.47 9.58
N THR A 162 3.17 -2.19 10.36
CA THR A 162 2.89 -1.85 11.75
C THR A 162 4.14 -1.94 12.61
N VAL A 163 4.95 -3.01 12.46
CA VAL A 163 6.24 -3.15 13.16
C VAL A 163 7.19 -2.02 12.77
N HIS A 164 7.31 -1.71 11.48
CA HIS A 164 8.11 -0.59 10.99
C HIS A 164 7.66 0.74 11.62
N GLY A 165 6.35 1.02 11.61
CA GLY A 165 5.80 2.22 12.24
C GLY A 165 6.09 2.31 13.75
N ALA A 166 6.01 1.19 14.46
CA ALA A 166 6.32 1.11 15.89
C ALA A 166 7.80 1.43 16.18
N LEU A 167 8.73 0.88 15.39
CA LEU A 167 10.16 1.16 15.51
C LEU A 167 10.49 2.64 15.25
N HIS A 168 9.73 3.28 14.36
CA HIS A 168 9.93 4.67 13.98
C HIS A 168 9.05 5.67 14.75
N TRP A 169 8.22 5.23 15.71
CA TRP A 169 7.21 6.05 16.39
C TRP A 169 7.73 7.35 17.00
N ARG A 170 8.88 7.29 17.69
CA ARG A 170 9.52 8.49 18.28
C ARG A 170 9.91 9.51 17.22
N TRP A 171 10.44 9.05 16.10
CA TRP A 171 10.81 9.94 14.99
C TRP A 171 9.57 10.54 14.32
N ILE A 172 8.52 9.73 14.08
CA ILE A 172 7.26 10.18 13.48
C ILE A 172 6.64 11.31 14.31
N THR A 173 6.46 11.09 15.62
CA THR A 173 5.84 12.09 16.51
C THR A 173 6.65 13.39 16.58
N CYS A 174 7.98 13.31 16.61
CA CYS A 174 8.86 14.49 16.55
C CYS A 174 8.73 15.24 15.21
N THR A 175 8.69 14.53 14.09
CA THR A 175 8.55 15.11 12.75
C THR A 175 7.19 15.78 12.57
N VAL A 176 6.10 15.10 12.94
CA VAL A 176 4.73 15.66 12.87
C VAL A 176 4.62 16.93 13.72
N ARG A 177 5.10 16.91 14.97
CA ARG A 177 5.09 18.10 15.84
C ARG A 177 5.85 19.28 15.21
N ARG A 178 6.99 19.01 14.56
CA ARG A 178 7.79 20.03 13.88
C ARG A 178 7.03 20.64 12.70
N GLN A 179 6.42 19.80 11.86
CA GLN A 179 5.68 20.27 10.69
C GLN A 179 4.42 21.06 11.08
N VAL A 180 3.66 20.57 12.06
CA VAL A 180 2.48 21.29 12.58
C VAL A 180 2.88 22.66 13.15
N LYS A 181 3.96 22.74 13.94
CA LYS A 181 4.47 24.03 14.43
C LYS A 181 4.84 24.97 13.29
N ALA A 182 5.51 24.48 12.25
CA ALA A 182 5.91 25.29 11.10
C ALA A 182 4.71 25.82 10.29
N ILE A 183 3.62 25.05 10.20
CA ILE A 183 2.37 25.47 9.55
C ILE A 183 1.66 26.53 10.39
N LEU A 184 1.53 26.30 11.71
CA LEU A 184 0.82 27.21 12.62
C LEU A 184 1.56 28.53 12.87
N HIS A 185 2.90 28.49 12.94
CA HIS A 185 3.73 29.66 13.22
C HIS A 185 4.37 30.23 11.95
N LYS A 186 3.73 30.09 10.77
CA LYS A 186 4.19 30.82 9.58
C LYS A 186 4.30 32.30 9.95
N PRO A 187 5.50 32.91 9.89
CA PRO A 187 5.62 34.33 10.20
C PRO A 187 4.68 35.07 9.25
N LYS A 188 3.78 35.90 9.81
CA LYS A 188 2.98 36.83 9.02
C LYS A 188 3.98 37.60 8.17
N ALA A 189 3.97 37.37 6.86
CA ALA A 189 4.74 38.19 5.96
C ALA A 189 4.34 39.63 6.27
N PHE A 190 5.37 40.42 6.57
CA PHE A 190 5.35 41.83 6.93
C PHE A 190 4.18 42.56 6.25
N ALA A 191 3.09 42.82 7.00
CA ALA A 191 2.16 43.88 6.67
C ALA A 191 2.83 45.18 7.11
N VAL A 192 3.78 45.68 6.31
CA VAL A 192 4.32 47.03 6.44
C VAL A 192 4.55 47.56 5.04
N GLY A 193 3.89 48.68 4.73
CA GLY A 193 4.02 49.45 3.51
C GLY A 193 2.67 49.80 2.94
#